data_AF-A0A1S3XYR0-F1
#
_entry.id   AF-A0A1S3XYR0-F1
#
_cell.length_a   1.000
_cell.length_b   1.000
_cell.length_c   1.000
_cell.angle_alpha   90.00
_cell.angle_beta   90.00
_cell.angle_gamma   90.00
#
_symmetry.space_group_name_H-M   'P 1'
#
loop_
_entity.id
_entity.type
_entity.pdbx_description
1 polymer ?
#
loop_
_entity_poly.entity_id
_entity_poly.type
_entity_poly.pdbx_seq_one_letter_code
_entity_poly.pdbx_strand_id
1 'polypeptide(L)'
;MLAASCKDLQELRVFPSDPFAPEPDALLTEQGLVAVSDGCPKLQSVLYFCRQMTNAALVTIARNRPNMTRFRLCIIEPRTPDYLTLEPLDTGFGAIVEECKELQRLSLSGLLTDRVFEYIGTHAKKLEMLSIAFAGDSDLGLHHVLSGCESLRKLEIRDCPFGDDALLSNAAKLESMRSLWMSSCSVSFGACKLLGQKLPRLNVEVIDERGPPDTRPDSCPVDKLYIYRTVAGPRLDMPDYVWTMNEDAALRITEP
;
A
#
# COMPACT_ATOMS: atom_id res chain seq x y z
N MET A 1 9.66 9.07 29.34
CA MET A 1 10.25 7.88 29.99
C MET A 1 10.94 6.92 29.01
N LEU A 2 10.39 6.56 27.84
CA LEU A 2 11.10 5.72 26.85
C LEU A 2 12.23 6.44 26.11
N ALA A 3 11.93 7.59 25.49
CA ALA A 3 12.88 8.39 24.72
C ALA A 3 14.12 8.84 25.53
N ALA A 4 13.97 8.98 26.85
CA ALA A 4 15.06 9.35 27.75
C ALA A 4 15.93 8.15 28.15
N SER A 5 15.35 6.94 28.26
CA SER A 5 16.00 5.79 28.89
C SER A 5 16.57 4.79 27.89
N CYS A 6 15.99 4.67 26.70
CA CYS A 6 16.30 3.60 25.74
C CYS A 6 17.06 4.13 24.51
N LYS A 7 18.31 4.61 24.70
CA LYS A 7 19.11 5.21 23.61
C LYS A 7 19.52 4.24 22.51
N ASP A 8 19.52 2.94 22.79
CA ASP A 8 19.80 1.87 21.82
C ASP A 8 18.56 1.30 21.12
N LEU A 9 17.38 1.89 21.35
CA LEU A 9 16.14 1.42 20.73
C LEU A 9 16.22 1.55 19.20
N GLN A 10 16.04 0.43 18.49
CA GLN A 10 16.04 0.37 17.02
C GLN A 10 14.66 0.19 16.41
N GLU A 11 13.77 -0.48 17.13
CA GLU A 11 12.44 -0.83 16.65
C GLU A 11 11.39 -0.54 17.72
N LEU A 12 10.36 0.22 17.35
CA LEU A 12 9.20 0.49 18.18
C LEU A 12 7.95 -0.04 17.47
N ARG A 13 7.16 -0.85 18.18
CA ARG A 13 5.81 -1.22 17.76
C ARG A 13 4.83 -0.88 18.88
N VAL A 14 3.84 -0.04 18.58
CA VAL A 14 2.78 0.33 19.51
C VAL A 14 1.45 -0.11 18.93
N PHE A 15 0.80 -1.07 19.58
CA PHE A 15 -0.47 -1.65 19.16
C PHE A 15 -1.63 -0.98 19.88
N PRO A 16 -2.83 -0.95 19.28
CA PRO A 16 -4.02 -0.50 19.98
C PRO A 16 -4.39 -1.53 21.06
N SER A 17 -4.77 -1.03 22.23
CA SER A 17 -5.35 -1.80 23.34
C SER A 17 -6.72 -2.38 22.94
N ASP A 18 -7.58 -1.52 22.41
CA ASP A 18 -8.85 -1.85 21.79
C ASP A 18 -9.01 -1.08 20.46
N PRO A 19 -8.92 -1.77 19.30
CA PRO A 19 -9.07 -1.15 18.00
C PRO A 19 -10.54 -0.82 17.65
N PHE A 20 -11.52 -1.36 18.38
CA PHE A 20 -12.95 -1.16 18.14
C PHE A 20 -13.61 -0.20 19.14
N ALA A 21 -12.89 0.22 20.18
CA ALA A 21 -13.37 1.18 21.15
C ALA A 21 -13.64 2.55 20.49
N PRO A 22 -14.84 3.15 20.70
CA PRO A 22 -15.22 4.42 20.10
C PRO A 22 -14.48 5.62 20.72
N GLU A 23 -14.06 5.51 21.98
CA GLU A 23 -13.34 6.58 22.67
C GLU A 23 -11.82 6.36 22.63
N PRO A 24 -11.03 7.42 22.47
CA PRO A 24 -9.58 7.33 22.53
C PRO A 24 -9.13 6.93 23.94
N ASP A 25 -8.25 5.93 24.03
CA ASP A 25 -7.32 5.87 25.17
C ASP A 25 -6.52 7.17 25.14
N ALA A 26 -6.91 8.11 26.02
CA ALA A 26 -6.62 9.54 25.94
C ALA A 26 -5.13 9.94 26.01
N LEU A 27 -4.19 8.99 25.94
CA LEU A 27 -2.77 9.21 26.20
C LEU A 27 -1.84 8.91 25.02
N LEU A 28 -2.31 8.25 23.95
CA LEU A 28 -1.44 7.89 22.82
C LEU A 28 -1.70 8.76 21.58
N THR A 29 -0.87 9.78 21.40
CA THR A 29 -0.93 10.75 20.30
C THR A 29 0.37 10.81 19.52
N GLU A 30 0.41 11.59 18.45
CA GLU A 30 1.61 11.82 17.63
C GLU A 30 2.82 12.32 18.44
N GLN A 31 2.58 13.04 19.55
CA GLN A 31 3.65 13.51 20.45
C GLN A 31 4.48 12.37 21.02
N GLY A 32 3.88 11.21 21.29
CA GLY A 32 4.61 10.04 21.75
C GLY A 32 5.64 9.58 20.72
N LEU A 33 5.25 9.54 19.45
CA LEU A 33 6.13 9.15 18.36
C LEU A 33 7.19 10.22 18.06
N VAL A 34 6.83 11.51 18.13
CA VAL A 34 7.78 12.64 18.01
C VAL A 34 8.83 12.59 19.11
N ALA A 35 8.45 12.35 20.36
CA ALA A 35 9.40 12.26 21.47
C ALA A 35 10.39 11.09 21.30
N VAL A 36 9.92 9.93 20.83
CA VAL A 36 10.80 8.78 20.56
C VAL A 36 11.68 9.05 19.33
N SER A 37 11.14 9.70 18.29
CA SER A 37 11.93 10.06 17.11
C SER A 37 13.04 11.05 17.46
N ASP A 38 12.86 11.94 18.44
CA ASP A 38 13.92 12.82 18.91
C ASP A 38 14.94 12.06 19.79
N GLY A 39 14.46 11.38 20.83
CA GLY A 39 15.31 10.83 21.89
C GLY A 39 16.05 9.53 21.58
N CYS A 40 15.65 8.76 20.55
CA CYS A 40 16.22 7.45 20.22
C CYS A 40 17.01 7.51 18.89
N PRO A 41 18.34 7.75 18.91
CA PRO A 41 19.14 7.99 17.69
C PRO A 41 19.28 6.77 16.78
N LYS A 42 19.10 5.55 17.32
CA LYS A 42 19.18 4.30 16.54
C LYS A 42 17.83 3.81 16.01
N LEU A 43 16.75 4.54 16.28
CA LEU A 43 15.42 4.15 15.82
C LEU A 43 15.37 4.16 14.29
N GLN A 44 15.00 3.03 13.72
CA GLN A 44 14.94 2.84 12.26
C GLN A 44 13.69 2.08 11.80
N SER A 45 12.92 1.50 12.74
CA SER A 45 11.71 0.76 12.42
C SER A 45 10.57 1.14 13.34
N VAL A 46 9.46 1.60 12.76
CA VAL A 46 8.26 2.02 13.47
C VAL A 46 7.05 1.28 12.92
N LEU A 47 6.25 0.74 13.83
CA LEU A 47 4.82 0.43 13.62
C LEU A 47 4.03 1.16 14.70
N TYR A 48 3.18 2.10 14.30
CA TYR A 48 2.47 2.94 15.26
C TYR A 48 0.99 2.99 14.91
N PHE A 49 0.16 2.60 15.87
CA PHE A 49 -1.29 2.75 15.79
C PHE A 49 -1.71 3.94 16.65
N CYS A 50 -2.49 4.86 16.08
CA CYS A 50 -3.00 6.03 16.79
C CYS A 50 -4.33 6.50 16.21
N ARG A 51 -5.00 7.46 16.86
CA ARG A 51 -6.28 8.02 16.39
C ARG A 51 -6.14 9.40 15.74
N GLN A 52 -4.99 10.05 15.89
CA GLN A 52 -4.71 11.37 15.32
C GLN A 52 -3.26 11.47 14.86
N MET A 53 -3.01 12.35 13.90
CA MET A 53 -1.69 12.69 13.38
C MET A 53 -1.72 14.11 12.80
N THR A 54 -0.54 14.73 12.66
CA THR A 54 -0.36 15.99 11.94
C THR A 54 0.79 15.90 10.94
N ASN A 55 0.72 16.71 9.89
CA ASN A 55 1.82 16.93 8.95
C ASN A 55 3.06 17.44 9.68
N ALA A 56 2.88 18.36 10.64
CA ALA A 56 3.98 18.89 11.45
C ALA A 56 4.73 17.78 12.21
N ALA A 57 3.99 16.85 12.85
CA ALA A 57 4.60 15.73 13.56
C ALA A 57 5.37 14.80 12.61
N LEU A 58 4.79 14.45 11.45
CA LEU A 58 5.45 13.61 10.45
C LEU A 58 6.73 14.28 9.91
N VAL A 59 6.70 15.58 9.61
CA VAL A 59 7.87 16.37 9.19
C VAL A 59 8.96 16.35 10.28
N THR A 60 8.59 16.56 11.54
CA THR A 60 9.55 16.50 12.65
C THR A 60 10.16 15.10 12.79
N ILE A 61 9.36 14.03 12.66
CA ILE A 61 9.85 12.65 12.71
C ILE A 61 10.84 12.38 11.58
N ALA A 62 10.52 12.80 10.35
CA ALA A 62 11.37 12.64 9.18
C ALA A 62 12.74 13.30 9.38
N ARG A 63 12.74 14.57 9.82
CA ARG A 63 13.97 15.34 10.10
C ARG A 63 14.79 14.77 11.25
N ASN A 64 14.12 14.30 12.30
CA ASN A 64 14.82 13.70 13.43
C ASN A 64 15.51 12.40 13.01
N ARG A 65 14.84 11.54 12.23
CA ARG A 65 15.28 10.18 11.88
C ARG A 65 15.40 9.97 10.36
N PRO A 66 16.40 10.59 9.69
CA PRO A 66 16.66 10.33 8.27
C PRO A 66 17.17 8.89 8.00
N ASN A 67 17.58 8.17 9.05
CA ASN A 67 18.01 6.76 9.01
C ASN A 67 16.84 5.76 9.06
N MET A 68 15.58 6.21 8.98
CA MET A 68 14.41 5.33 9.01
C MET A 68 14.40 4.36 7.82
N THR A 69 14.27 3.06 8.09
CA THR A 69 14.19 2.01 7.06
C THR A 69 12.78 1.42 6.94
N ARG A 70 11.99 1.45 8.01
CA ARG A 70 10.62 0.93 8.03
C ARG A 70 9.71 1.89 8.78
N PHE A 71 8.76 2.50 8.09
CA PHE A 71 7.80 3.43 8.69
C PHE A 71 6.39 2.98 8.39
N ARG A 72 5.67 2.50 9.40
CA ARG A 72 4.30 2.02 9.26
C ARG A 72 3.42 2.76 10.24
N LEU A 73 2.59 3.65 9.71
CA LEU A 73 1.61 4.38 10.49
C LEU A 73 0.22 3.83 10.17
N CYS A 74 -0.59 3.63 11.20
CA CYS A 74 -1.99 3.25 11.07
C CYS A 74 -2.83 4.16 11.96
N ILE A 75 -3.44 5.16 11.34
CA ILE A 75 -4.50 5.96 11.95
C ILE A 75 -5.77 5.12 11.90
N ILE A 76 -6.36 4.84 13.06
CA ILE A 76 -7.45 3.87 13.24
C ILE A 76 -8.65 4.23 12.35
N GLU A 77 -9.04 5.51 12.35
CA GLU A 77 -10.17 5.99 11.56
C GLU A 77 -9.70 6.30 10.11
N PRO A 78 -10.29 5.65 9.07
CA PRO A 78 -9.96 5.91 7.68
C PRO A 78 -10.13 7.38 7.29
N ARG A 79 -9.28 7.87 6.37
CA ARG A 79 -9.39 9.24 5.82
C ARG A 79 -9.37 10.35 6.89
N THR A 80 -8.81 10.08 8.07
CA THR A 80 -8.59 11.11 9.10
C THR A 80 -7.57 12.14 8.63
N PRO A 81 -7.92 13.44 8.54
CA PRO A 81 -6.98 14.48 8.14
C PRO A 81 -6.00 14.84 9.27
N ASP A 82 -5.08 15.76 8.98
CA ASP A 82 -4.38 16.50 10.02
C ASP A 82 -5.41 17.12 10.98
N TYR A 83 -5.37 16.76 12.27
CA TYR A 83 -6.41 17.20 13.21
C TYR A 83 -6.34 18.70 13.56
N LEU A 84 -5.24 19.38 13.22
CA LEU A 84 -5.06 20.81 13.45
C LEU A 84 -5.39 21.64 12.21
N THR A 85 -4.92 21.21 11.03
CA THR A 85 -5.09 21.98 9.78
C THR A 85 -6.26 21.50 8.93
N LEU A 86 -6.79 20.30 9.20
CA LEU A 86 -7.77 19.59 8.39
C LEU A 86 -7.31 19.26 6.96
N GLU A 87 -6.02 19.41 6.69
CA GLU A 87 -5.42 19.07 5.40
C GLU A 87 -5.13 17.56 5.30
N PRO A 88 -5.01 17.03 4.06
CA PRO A 88 -4.44 15.72 3.84
C PRO A 88 -3.03 15.59 4.42
N LEU A 89 -2.62 14.38 4.78
CA LEU A 89 -1.29 14.08 5.34
C LEU A 89 -0.18 13.96 4.27
N ASP A 90 -0.43 14.46 3.05
CA ASP A 90 0.45 14.32 1.90
C ASP A 90 1.82 14.93 2.15
N THR A 91 1.87 16.11 2.77
CA THR A 91 3.14 16.82 3.03
C THR A 91 3.96 16.14 4.12
N GLY A 92 3.29 15.59 5.13
CA GLY A 92 3.91 14.82 6.20
C GLY A 92 4.56 13.54 5.69
N PHE A 93 3.83 12.73 4.92
CA PHE A 93 4.40 11.53 4.30
C PHE A 93 5.40 11.87 3.20
N GLY A 94 5.21 12.98 2.47
CA GLY A 94 6.17 13.53 1.52
C GLY A 94 7.53 13.77 2.20
N ALA A 95 7.55 14.43 3.35
CA ALA A 95 8.77 14.64 4.12
C ALA A 95 9.41 13.32 4.59
N ILE A 96 8.62 12.31 4.97
CA ILE A 96 9.15 10.99 5.34
C ILE A 96 9.91 10.37 4.17
N VAL A 97 9.35 10.34 2.96
CA VAL A 97 10.04 9.75 1.80
C VAL A 97 11.16 10.65 1.25
N GLU A 98 11.07 11.95 1.47
CA GLU A 98 12.09 12.91 1.08
C GLU A 98 13.32 12.84 2.00
N GLU A 99 13.16 12.79 3.32
CA GLU A 99 14.30 12.79 4.25
C GLU A 99 14.87 11.36 4.47
N CYS A 100 14.01 10.34 4.56
CA CYS A 100 14.41 8.97 4.87
C CYS A 100 14.82 8.20 3.61
N LYS A 101 16.00 8.51 3.04
CA LYS A 101 16.47 7.92 1.77
C LYS A 101 16.67 6.40 1.78
N GLU A 102 16.85 5.81 2.96
CA GLU A 102 17.00 4.36 3.16
C GLU A 102 15.67 3.64 3.45
N LEU A 103 14.52 4.31 3.28
CA LEU A 103 13.21 3.73 3.55
C LEU A 103 12.89 2.59 2.57
N GLN A 104 12.69 1.40 3.12
CA GLN A 104 12.39 0.16 2.40
C GLN A 104 10.95 -0.30 2.58
N ARG A 105 10.29 0.08 3.69
CA ARG A 105 8.90 -0.31 3.95
C ARG A 105 8.07 0.87 4.44
N LEU A 106 6.95 1.10 3.78
CA LEU A 106 6.00 2.17 4.10
C LEU A 106 4.57 1.62 4.19
N SER A 107 3.83 2.05 5.19
CA SER A 107 2.37 1.86 5.25
C SER A 107 1.70 3.21 5.48
N LEU A 108 0.73 3.53 4.63
CA LEU A 108 0.03 4.81 4.62
C LEU A 108 -1.35 4.70 5.30
N SER A 109 -1.78 5.80 5.91
CA SER A 109 -3.10 5.94 6.52
C SER A 109 -3.44 7.41 6.74
N GLY A 110 -4.72 7.73 6.95
CA GLY A 110 -5.22 9.10 7.06
C GLY A 110 -5.79 9.60 5.74
N LEU A 111 -6.17 10.88 5.68
CA LEU A 111 -6.62 11.53 4.45
C LEU A 111 -5.41 11.76 3.53
N LEU A 112 -5.43 11.19 2.33
CA LEU A 112 -4.33 11.22 1.39
C LEU A 112 -4.85 11.37 -0.04
N THR A 113 -4.24 12.28 -0.80
CA THR A 113 -4.57 12.57 -2.21
C THR A 113 -3.57 11.92 -3.16
N ASP A 114 -3.76 12.07 -4.47
CA ASP A 114 -2.77 11.62 -5.46
C ASP A 114 -1.36 12.22 -5.25
N ARG A 115 -1.28 13.39 -4.59
CA ARG A 115 -0.03 14.11 -4.33
C ARG A 115 0.95 13.34 -3.43
N VAL A 116 0.46 12.55 -2.46
CA VAL A 116 1.37 11.73 -1.64
C VAL A 116 2.11 10.70 -2.50
N PHE A 117 1.43 10.16 -3.51
CA PHE A 117 2.00 9.16 -4.39
C PHE A 117 2.97 9.76 -5.40
N GLU A 118 2.76 11.01 -5.83
CA GLU A 118 3.75 11.79 -6.56
C GLU A 118 5.06 11.92 -5.76
N TYR A 119 4.98 12.31 -4.48
CA TYR A 119 6.16 12.36 -3.61
C TYR A 119 6.83 11.00 -3.45
N ILE A 120 6.06 9.93 -3.25
CA ILE A 120 6.57 8.56 -3.14
C ILE A 120 7.30 8.15 -4.42
N GLY A 121 6.68 8.33 -5.58
CA GLY A 121 7.28 8.04 -6.88
C GLY A 121 8.56 8.84 -7.13
N THR A 122 8.60 10.08 -6.67
CA THR A 122 9.75 10.98 -6.85
C THR A 122 10.91 10.62 -5.93
N HIS A 123 10.65 10.35 -4.64
CA HIS A 123 11.71 10.28 -3.62
C HIS A 123 12.00 8.88 -3.09
N ALA A 124 11.02 7.97 -3.06
CA ALA A 124 11.12 6.67 -2.37
C ALA A 124 11.83 5.58 -3.22
N LYS A 125 13.04 5.86 -3.73
CA LYS A 125 13.73 5.00 -4.71
C LYS A 125 14.16 3.63 -4.16
N LYS A 126 14.37 3.53 -2.85
CA LYS A 126 14.72 2.28 -2.14
C LYS A 126 13.52 1.53 -1.55
N LEU A 127 12.30 2.03 -1.78
CA LEU A 127 11.09 1.43 -1.23
C LEU A 127 10.83 0.07 -1.87
N GLU A 128 10.82 -0.98 -1.06
CA GLU A 128 10.58 -2.36 -1.50
C GLU A 128 9.15 -2.82 -1.23
N MET A 129 8.51 -2.31 -0.18
CA MET A 129 7.16 -2.70 0.22
C MET A 129 6.31 -1.50 0.60
N LEU A 130 5.19 -1.33 -0.10
CA LEU A 130 4.21 -0.29 0.15
C LEU A 130 2.83 -0.91 0.42
N SER A 131 2.20 -0.51 1.51
CA SER A 131 0.82 -0.86 1.84
C SER A 131 -0.05 0.40 1.86
N ILE A 132 -1.17 0.39 1.14
CA ILE A 132 -2.08 1.52 0.93
C ILE A 132 -3.50 1.09 1.30
N ALA A 133 -4.20 1.91 2.09
CA ALA A 133 -5.61 1.71 2.40
C ALA A 133 -6.34 3.05 2.40
N PHE A 134 -7.51 3.12 1.75
CA PHE A 134 -8.39 4.30 1.75
C PHE A 134 -7.72 5.62 1.32
N ALA A 135 -6.87 5.59 0.30
CA ALA A 135 -6.05 6.74 -0.11
C ALA A 135 -6.07 6.95 -1.63
N GLY A 136 -5.79 8.18 -2.05
CA GLY A 136 -5.75 8.59 -3.45
C GLY A 136 -7.10 9.02 -3.99
N ASP A 137 -7.05 9.65 -5.16
CA ASP A 137 -8.20 10.24 -5.86
C ASP A 137 -8.42 9.58 -7.22
N SER A 138 -7.35 9.16 -7.89
CA SER A 138 -7.41 8.59 -9.24
C SER A 138 -6.26 7.64 -9.55
N ASP A 139 -6.28 7.07 -10.75
CA ASP A 139 -5.20 6.22 -11.27
C ASP A 139 -3.83 6.91 -11.35
N LEU A 140 -3.78 8.25 -11.36
CA LEU A 140 -2.50 8.96 -11.32
C LEU A 140 -1.70 8.61 -10.06
N GLY A 141 -2.35 8.42 -8.91
CA GLY A 141 -1.68 7.99 -7.69
C GLY A 141 -0.93 6.67 -7.87
N LEU A 142 -1.61 5.64 -8.38
CA LEU A 142 -0.98 4.34 -8.64
C LEU A 142 0.10 4.44 -9.73
N HIS A 143 -0.12 5.24 -10.77
CA HIS A 143 0.87 5.46 -11.82
C HIS A 143 2.18 6.02 -11.27
N HIS A 144 2.15 7.04 -10.39
CA HIS A 144 3.36 7.59 -9.77
C HIS A 144 4.16 6.54 -8.99
N VAL A 145 3.47 5.65 -8.27
CA VAL A 145 4.12 4.56 -7.54
C VAL A 145 4.80 3.58 -8.51
N LEU A 146 4.05 3.06 -9.49
CA LEU A 146 4.56 2.03 -10.40
C LEU A 146 5.68 2.55 -11.32
N SER A 147 5.57 3.80 -11.77
CA SER A 147 6.58 4.43 -12.64
C SER A 147 7.82 4.89 -11.86
N GLY A 148 7.64 5.41 -10.64
CA GLY A 148 8.71 6.09 -9.90
C GLY A 148 9.48 5.21 -8.89
N CYS A 149 8.86 4.19 -8.31
CA CYS A 149 9.48 3.36 -7.28
C CYS A 149 10.35 2.26 -7.90
N GLU A 150 11.66 2.51 -8.03
CA GLU A 150 12.61 1.63 -8.70
C GLU A 150 12.75 0.26 -8.01
N SER A 151 12.88 0.26 -6.68
CA SER A 151 13.14 -0.95 -5.88
C SER A 151 11.90 -1.73 -5.45
N LEU A 152 10.70 -1.33 -5.91
CA LEU A 152 9.45 -1.90 -5.43
C LEU A 152 9.35 -3.39 -5.72
N ARG A 153 9.04 -4.18 -4.69
CA ARG A 153 8.87 -5.64 -4.76
C ARG A 153 7.46 -6.09 -4.39
N LYS A 154 6.82 -5.42 -3.45
CA LYS A 154 5.46 -5.75 -2.97
C LYS A 154 4.62 -4.49 -2.87
N LEU A 155 3.45 -4.52 -3.47
CA LEU A 155 2.45 -3.47 -3.36
C LEU A 155 1.13 -4.09 -2.94
N GLU A 156 0.57 -3.60 -1.84
CA GLU A 156 -0.68 -4.08 -1.27
C GLU A 156 -1.64 -2.90 -1.15
N ILE A 157 -2.78 -2.96 -1.84
CA ILE A 157 -3.73 -1.87 -1.95
C ILE A 157 -5.11 -2.37 -1.56
N ARG A 158 -5.83 -1.60 -0.77
CA ARG A 158 -7.26 -1.82 -0.50
C ARG A 158 -8.07 -0.54 -0.50
N ASP A 159 -9.31 -0.61 -0.98
CA ASP A 159 -10.29 0.47 -0.85
C ASP A 159 -9.80 1.82 -1.41
N CYS A 160 -9.08 1.77 -2.54
CA CYS A 160 -8.53 2.95 -3.23
C CYS A 160 -9.14 3.10 -4.63
N PRO A 161 -9.30 4.32 -5.15
CA PRO A 161 -9.88 4.59 -6.47
C PRO A 161 -8.87 4.34 -7.61
N PHE A 162 -8.15 3.22 -7.55
CA PHE A 162 -7.20 2.79 -8.57
C PHE A 162 -7.81 1.67 -9.40
N GLY A 163 -7.66 1.74 -10.71
CA GLY A 163 -8.25 0.87 -11.70
C GLY A 163 -7.30 0.56 -12.86
N ASP A 164 -7.87 0.57 -14.06
CA ASP A 164 -7.31 -0.07 -15.24
C ASP A 164 -6.12 0.69 -15.83
N ASP A 165 -6.20 2.03 -15.88
CA ASP A 165 -5.27 2.85 -16.66
C ASP A 165 -3.86 2.77 -16.09
N ALA A 166 -3.74 2.89 -14.76
CA ALA A 166 -2.45 2.80 -14.08
C ALA A 166 -1.85 1.38 -14.18
N LEU A 167 -2.70 0.36 -14.07
CA LEU A 167 -2.26 -1.03 -14.12
C LEU A 167 -1.74 -1.41 -15.52
N LEU A 168 -2.50 -1.06 -16.56
CA LEU A 168 -2.17 -1.39 -17.95
C LEU A 168 -1.00 -0.56 -18.50
N SER A 169 -0.91 0.72 -18.14
CA SER A 169 0.20 1.60 -18.57
C SER A 169 1.54 1.21 -17.95
N ASN A 170 1.54 0.58 -16.77
CA ASN A 170 2.75 0.18 -16.05
C ASN A 170 2.95 -1.35 -15.99
N ALA A 171 2.29 -2.10 -16.88
CA ALA A 171 2.26 -3.55 -16.86
C ALA A 171 3.67 -4.20 -16.76
N ALA A 172 4.67 -3.66 -17.47
CA ALA A 172 6.04 -4.16 -17.43
C ALA A 172 6.69 -4.11 -16.03
N LYS A 173 6.27 -3.15 -15.17
CA LYS A 173 6.78 -3.05 -13.79
C LYS A 173 6.43 -4.29 -12.98
N LEU A 174 5.28 -4.91 -13.25
CA LEU A 174 4.77 -6.06 -12.51
C LEU A 174 5.70 -7.29 -12.64
N GLU A 175 6.44 -7.42 -13.74
CA GLU A 175 7.45 -8.48 -13.92
C GLU A 175 8.71 -8.28 -13.06
N SER A 176 9.00 -7.04 -12.66
CA SER A 176 10.11 -6.74 -11.75
C SER A 176 9.75 -6.98 -10.28
N MET A 177 8.46 -6.91 -9.97
CA MET A 177 7.92 -7.06 -8.62
C MET A 177 7.73 -8.54 -8.25
N ARG A 178 7.70 -8.82 -6.96
CA ARG A 178 7.25 -10.12 -6.46
C ARG A 178 5.75 -10.26 -6.64
N SER A 179 4.98 -9.27 -6.20
CA SER A 179 3.52 -9.32 -6.27
C SER A 179 2.86 -7.95 -6.12
N LEU A 180 1.66 -7.85 -6.66
CA LEU A 180 0.68 -6.78 -6.46
C LEU A 180 -0.61 -7.40 -5.93
N TRP A 181 -1.14 -6.85 -4.85
CA TRP A 181 -2.46 -7.16 -4.31
C TRP A 181 -3.34 -5.91 -4.40
N MET A 182 -4.54 -6.05 -4.93
CA MET A 182 -5.57 -5.00 -4.96
C MET A 182 -6.91 -5.61 -4.55
N SER A 183 -7.61 -4.99 -3.60
CA SER A 183 -8.95 -5.44 -3.17
C SER A 183 -9.88 -4.25 -2.94
N SER A 184 -11.15 -4.36 -3.31
CA SER A 184 -12.09 -3.23 -3.25
C SER A 184 -11.56 -1.99 -4.01
N CYS A 185 -10.95 -2.23 -5.17
CA CYS A 185 -10.44 -1.20 -6.09
C CYS A 185 -11.30 -1.16 -7.36
N SER A 186 -10.96 -0.28 -8.29
CA SER A 186 -11.72 -0.06 -9.53
C SER A 186 -11.18 -0.86 -10.72
N VAL A 187 -10.42 -1.94 -10.48
CA VAL A 187 -9.85 -2.75 -11.57
C VAL A 187 -10.94 -3.64 -12.17
N SER A 188 -11.18 -3.48 -13.46
CA SER A 188 -12.19 -4.22 -14.20
C SER A 188 -11.73 -5.63 -14.54
N PHE A 189 -12.70 -6.51 -14.73
CA PHE A 189 -12.42 -7.86 -15.21
C PHE A 189 -11.78 -7.87 -16.61
N GLY A 190 -12.19 -6.94 -17.49
CA GLY A 190 -11.61 -6.77 -18.82
C GLY A 190 -10.12 -6.42 -18.78
N ALA A 191 -9.70 -5.53 -17.87
CA ALA A 191 -8.28 -5.23 -17.68
C ALA A 191 -7.49 -6.42 -17.15
N CYS A 192 -8.08 -7.24 -16.27
CA CYS A 192 -7.46 -8.47 -15.78
C CYS A 192 -7.18 -9.44 -16.94
N LYS A 193 -8.16 -9.66 -17.83
CA LYS A 193 -7.99 -10.49 -19.04
C LYS A 193 -6.90 -9.95 -19.95
N LEU A 194 -6.92 -8.65 -20.23
CA LEU A 194 -5.93 -8.01 -21.11
C LEU A 194 -4.51 -8.13 -20.54
N LEU A 195 -4.36 -7.96 -19.22
CA LEU A 195 -3.06 -8.07 -18.57
C LEU A 195 -2.49 -9.49 -18.65
N GLY A 196 -3.32 -10.51 -18.40
CA GLY A 196 -2.90 -11.90 -18.45
C GLY A 196 -2.58 -12.38 -19.87
N GLN A 197 -3.27 -11.86 -20.90
CA GLN A 197 -2.91 -12.07 -22.31
C GLN A 197 -1.57 -11.41 -22.65
N LYS A 198 -1.32 -10.19 -22.15
CA LYS A 198 -0.11 -9.43 -22.48
C LYS A 198 1.15 -9.96 -21.76
N LEU A 199 1.00 -10.53 -20.57
CA LEU A 199 2.10 -10.90 -19.68
C LEU A 199 2.01 -12.37 -19.22
N PRO A 200 2.38 -13.33 -20.08
CA PRO A 200 2.23 -14.77 -19.80
C PRO A 200 3.14 -15.29 -18.67
N ARG A 201 4.11 -14.48 -18.21
CA ARG A 201 4.98 -14.80 -17.06
C ARG A 201 4.39 -14.35 -15.71
N LEU A 202 3.22 -13.74 -15.74
CA LEU A 202 2.46 -13.39 -14.55
C LEU A 202 1.29 -14.35 -14.39
N ASN A 203 1.02 -14.74 -13.15
CA ASN A 203 -0.30 -15.22 -12.80
C ASN A 203 -1.11 -14.00 -12.37
N VAL A 204 -2.18 -13.73 -13.12
CA VAL A 204 -3.17 -12.68 -12.83
C VAL A 204 -4.39 -13.39 -12.26
N GLU A 205 -4.47 -13.48 -10.93
CA GLU A 205 -5.55 -14.19 -10.23
C GLU A 205 -6.65 -13.23 -9.82
N VAL A 206 -7.84 -13.42 -10.38
CA VAL A 206 -9.08 -12.81 -9.92
C VAL A 206 -9.64 -13.69 -8.81
N ILE A 207 -9.89 -13.12 -7.63
CA ILE A 207 -10.45 -13.80 -6.47
C ILE A 207 -11.79 -13.12 -6.17
N ASP A 208 -12.90 -13.80 -6.43
CA ASP A 208 -14.24 -13.21 -6.35
C ASP A 208 -15.30 -14.23 -5.93
N GLU A 209 -15.95 -14.00 -4.79
CA GLU A 209 -16.95 -14.90 -4.22
C GLU A 209 -18.35 -14.74 -4.84
N ARG A 210 -18.54 -13.77 -5.73
CA ARG A 210 -19.83 -13.48 -6.38
C ARG A 210 -20.17 -14.44 -7.54
N GLY A 211 -19.32 -15.43 -7.80
CA GLY A 211 -19.44 -16.38 -8.90
C GLY A 211 -18.56 -16.02 -10.10
N PRO A 212 -18.66 -16.79 -11.22
CA PRO A 212 -17.75 -16.68 -12.35
C PRO A 212 -17.71 -15.25 -12.93
N PRO A 213 -16.53 -14.61 -13.06
CA PRO A 213 -16.42 -13.23 -13.53
C PRO A 213 -17.04 -12.96 -14.91
N ASP A 214 -16.99 -13.94 -15.82
CA ASP A 214 -17.58 -13.84 -17.17
C ASP A 214 -19.12 -13.69 -17.17
N THR A 215 -19.79 -13.92 -16.05
CA THR A 215 -21.24 -13.69 -15.93
C THR A 215 -21.61 -12.20 -15.81
N ARG A 216 -20.62 -11.33 -15.62
CA ARG A 216 -20.79 -9.88 -15.46
C ARG A 216 -20.12 -9.15 -16.62
N PRO A 217 -20.53 -7.89 -16.92
CA PRO A 217 -19.85 -7.09 -17.92
C PRO A 217 -18.35 -6.96 -17.62
N ASP A 218 -17.51 -6.94 -18.65
CA ASP A 218 -16.06 -6.79 -18.52
C ASP A 218 -15.65 -5.52 -17.78
N SER A 219 -16.48 -4.47 -17.80
CA SER A 219 -16.27 -3.23 -17.06
C SER A 219 -16.53 -3.35 -15.55
N CYS A 220 -17.08 -4.47 -15.08
CA CYS A 220 -17.37 -4.67 -13.66
C CYS A 220 -16.07 -4.84 -12.86
N PRO A 221 -15.90 -4.10 -11.74
CA PRO A 221 -14.75 -4.28 -10.87
C PRO A 221 -14.73 -5.67 -10.21
N VAL A 222 -13.56 -6.30 -10.21
CA VAL A 222 -13.32 -7.55 -9.48
C VAL A 222 -13.23 -7.27 -7.97
N ASP A 223 -13.55 -8.26 -7.15
CA ASP A 223 -13.48 -8.09 -5.69
C ASP A 223 -12.03 -7.96 -5.23
N LYS A 224 -11.20 -8.95 -5.61
CA LYS A 224 -9.78 -8.95 -5.33
C LYS A 224 -8.99 -9.41 -6.55
N LEU A 225 -7.82 -8.83 -6.71
CA LEU A 225 -6.85 -9.12 -7.75
C LEU A 225 -5.50 -9.38 -7.11
N TYR A 226 -4.92 -10.53 -7.42
CA TYR A 226 -3.57 -10.87 -7.02
C TYR A 226 -2.72 -11.19 -8.23
N ILE A 227 -1.69 -10.37 -8.46
CA ILE A 227 -0.77 -10.53 -9.57
C ILE A 227 0.60 -10.88 -9.01
N TYR A 228 1.23 -11.91 -9.53
CA TYR A 228 2.60 -12.27 -9.16
C TYR A 228 3.33 -12.91 -10.33
N ARG A 229 4.63 -12.61 -10.42
CA ARG A 229 5.48 -13.25 -11.43
C ARG A 229 5.79 -14.68 -11.05
N THR A 230 5.83 -15.56 -12.05
CA THR A 230 6.12 -16.98 -11.85
C THR A 230 6.91 -17.54 -13.03
N VAL A 231 7.73 -18.55 -12.75
CA VAL A 231 8.36 -19.41 -13.76
C VAL A 231 7.67 -20.77 -13.87
N ALA A 232 6.72 -21.05 -12.97
CA ALA A 232 5.97 -22.31 -12.92
C ALA A 232 4.64 -22.25 -13.70
N GLY A 233 4.19 -21.06 -14.12
CA GLY A 233 2.88 -20.88 -14.74
C GLY A 233 1.72 -20.94 -13.72
N PRO A 234 0.47 -21.17 -14.18
CA PRO A 234 -0.71 -21.26 -13.34
C PRO A 234 -0.59 -22.35 -12.26
N ARG A 235 -1.10 -22.07 -11.05
CA ARG A 235 -1.16 -23.06 -9.98
C ARG A 235 -2.32 -24.04 -10.17
N LEU A 236 -2.17 -25.27 -9.67
CA LEU A 236 -3.13 -26.37 -9.86
C LEU A 236 -4.18 -26.49 -8.74
N ASP A 237 -4.03 -25.72 -7.66
CA ASP A 237 -4.81 -25.79 -6.43
C ASP A 237 -5.77 -24.60 -6.28
N MET A 238 -6.23 -24.03 -7.41
CA MET A 238 -7.19 -22.92 -7.40
C MET A 238 -8.55 -23.41 -6.89
N PRO A 239 -9.10 -22.80 -5.82
CA PRO A 239 -10.48 -23.06 -5.44
C PRO A 239 -11.44 -22.39 -6.45
N ASP A 240 -12.71 -22.76 -6.41
CA ASP A 240 -13.73 -22.39 -7.42
C ASP A 240 -14.03 -20.88 -7.51
N TYR A 241 -13.58 -20.08 -6.54
CA TYR A 241 -13.69 -18.62 -6.51
C TYR A 241 -12.42 -17.90 -6.97
N VAL A 242 -11.47 -18.62 -7.59
CA VAL A 242 -10.23 -18.07 -8.13
C VAL A 242 -10.03 -18.44 -9.59
N TRP A 243 -9.78 -17.44 -10.43
CA TRP A 243 -9.54 -17.59 -11.86
C TRP A 243 -8.21 -16.95 -12.26
N THR A 244 -7.34 -17.70 -12.94
CA THR A 244 -6.10 -17.15 -13.53
C THR A 244 -6.36 -16.71 -14.97
N MET A 245 -6.02 -15.47 -15.31
CA MET A 245 -6.29 -14.84 -16.62
C MET A 245 -5.27 -15.22 -17.72
N ASN A 246 -4.82 -16.47 -17.80
CA ASN A 246 -3.85 -16.89 -18.83
C ASN A 246 -4.58 -17.42 -20.09
N GLU A 247 -3.91 -17.38 -21.25
CA GLU A 247 -4.47 -17.73 -22.58
C GLU A 247 -5.18 -19.11 -22.63
N ASP A 248 -4.78 -20.06 -21.78
CA ASP A 248 -5.34 -21.42 -21.76
C ASP A 248 -6.73 -21.56 -21.10
N ALA A 249 -7.33 -20.48 -20.58
CA ALA A 249 -8.71 -20.55 -20.07
C ALA A 249 -9.72 -20.95 -21.17
N ALA A 250 -9.38 -20.73 -22.45
CA ALA A 250 -10.18 -21.16 -23.59
C ALA A 250 -10.24 -22.70 -23.79
N LEU A 251 -9.33 -23.47 -23.17
CA LEU A 251 -9.29 -24.93 -23.30
C LEU A 251 -10.07 -25.68 -22.20
N ARG A 252 -10.58 -24.98 -21.17
CA ARG A 252 -11.40 -25.62 -20.12
C ARG A 252 -12.87 -25.84 -20.50
N ILE A 253 -13.27 -25.46 -21.72
CA ILE A 253 -14.65 -25.65 -22.24
C ILE A 253 -14.77 -26.90 -23.13
N THR A 254 -13.69 -27.67 -23.32
CA THR A 254 -13.71 -28.87 -24.17
C THR A 254 -13.20 -30.11 -23.45
N GLU A 255 -13.92 -30.58 -22.43
CA GLU A 255 -14.00 -32.02 -22.15
C GLU A 255 -15.46 -32.41 -21.89
N PRO A 256 -15.97 -33.47 -22.56
CA PRO A 256 -17.39 -33.83 -22.60
C PRO A 256 -17.94 -34.45 -21.31
#